data_AF-A0A7V0LS12-F1
#
_entry.id   AF-A0A7V0LS12-F1
#
_cell.length_a   1.000
_cell.length_b   1.000
_cell.length_c   1.000
_cell.angle_alpha   90.00
_cell.angle_beta   90.00
_cell.angle_gamma   90.00
#
_symmetry.space_group_name_H-M   'P 1'
#
loop_
_entity.id
_entity.type
_entity.pdbx_description
1 polymer ?
#
loop_
_entity_poly.entity_id
_entity_poly.type
_entity_poly.pdbx_seq_one_letter_code
_entity_poly.pdbx_strand_id
1 'polypeptide(L)'
;APDAILGGGHFQDGSAFARQLYEKKVPVKFVSLLVAPPEPTFAELGDAALGIAGPSQWEPAVKFTEASATAAGADWIGLSSADFVSEYKAAYGEEPSYHSAGGYAAGLLLQYAIQKADSLDNDAIKAALDATNLVTFFGPLRFDTTADSHGLQIAHDMVVVQWQKSGDQLVKQIVWPKAGATADAVYPLAR
;
A
#
# COMPACT_ATOMS: atom_id res chain seq x y z
N ALA A 1 -15.97 23.68 12.16
CA ALA A 1 -14.80 22.96 11.62
C ALA A 1 -15.23 22.21 10.37
N PRO A 2 -14.32 21.90 9.43
CA PRO A 2 -14.65 21.06 8.28
C PRO A 2 -15.08 19.65 8.74
N ASP A 3 -15.94 19.00 7.97
CA ASP A 3 -16.34 17.62 8.25
C ASP A 3 -15.18 16.63 8.04
N ALA A 4 -14.33 16.91 7.05
CA ALA A 4 -13.16 16.10 6.75
C ALA A 4 -11.94 16.98 6.40
N ILE A 5 -10.75 16.50 6.73
CA ILE A 5 -9.48 17.06 6.25
C ILE A 5 -8.80 16.00 5.38
N LEU A 6 -8.48 16.38 4.16
CA LEU A 6 -7.63 15.61 3.25
C LEU A 6 -6.34 16.41 3.05
N GLY A 7 -5.20 15.79 3.36
CA GLY A 7 -3.91 16.46 3.34
C GLY A 7 -2.80 15.59 2.78
N GLY A 8 -1.70 16.22 2.39
CA GLY A 8 -0.55 15.55 1.80
C GLY A 8 0.77 16.18 2.21
N GLY A 9 1.78 15.34 2.44
CA GLY A 9 3.15 15.72 2.74
C GLY A 9 4.04 14.49 2.93
N HIS A 10 5.32 14.72 3.23
CA HIS A 10 6.20 13.61 3.60
C HIS A 10 5.91 13.13 5.02
N PHE A 11 6.59 12.07 5.45
CA PHE A 11 6.38 11.47 6.78
C PHE A 11 6.40 12.51 7.92
N GLN A 12 7.36 13.43 7.91
CA GLN A 12 7.49 14.47 8.94
C GLN A 12 6.33 15.47 8.91
N ASP A 13 5.90 15.91 7.72
CA ASP A 13 4.80 16.86 7.56
C ASP A 13 3.48 16.26 8.05
N GLY A 14 3.16 15.04 7.62
CA GLY A 14 1.95 14.33 8.00
C GLY A 14 1.90 14.03 9.50
N SER A 15 3.04 13.63 10.08
CA SER A 15 3.16 13.35 11.51
C SER A 15 3.01 14.61 12.35
N ALA A 16 3.64 15.71 11.95
CA ALA A 16 3.50 17.00 12.61
C ALA A 16 2.06 17.51 12.54
N PHE A 17 1.42 17.38 11.38
CA PHE A 17 0.04 17.83 11.19
C PHE A 17 -0.94 17.01 12.03
N ALA A 18 -0.84 15.67 12.03
CA ALA A 18 -1.66 14.79 12.88
C ALA A 18 -1.50 15.14 14.37
N ARG A 19 -0.26 15.35 14.83
CA ARG A 19 0.05 15.77 16.20
C ARG A 19 -0.61 17.10 16.55
N GLN A 20 -0.51 18.11 15.68
CA GLN A 20 -1.11 19.41 15.92
C GLN A 20 -2.65 19.37 15.93
N LEU A 21 -3.28 18.57 15.05
CA LEU A 21 -4.73 18.37 15.09
C LEU A 21 -5.19 17.78 16.44
N TYR A 22 -4.43 16.81 16.95
CA TYR A 22 -4.69 16.18 18.24
C TYR A 22 -4.46 17.14 19.43
N GLU A 23 -3.30 17.78 19.50
CA GLU A 23 -2.94 18.73 20.58
C GLU A 23 -3.91 19.91 20.68
N LYS A 24 -4.41 20.39 19.54
CA LYS A 24 -5.36 21.51 19.46
C LYS A 24 -6.82 21.08 19.58
N LYS A 25 -7.12 19.78 19.69
CA LYS A 25 -8.49 19.24 19.77
C LYS A 25 -9.38 19.78 18.65
N VAL A 26 -8.86 19.75 17.42
CA VAL A 26 -9.60 20.24 16.26
C VAL A 26 -10.81 19.31 16.03
N PRO A 27 -12.05 19.80 16.07
CA PRO A 27 -13.24 18.96 16.02
C PRO A 27 -13.58 18.56 14.57
N VAL A 28 -12.75 17.70 13.99
CA VAL A 28 -12.88 17.15 12.64
C VAL A 28 -13.38 15.71 12.69
N LYS A 29 -14.32 15.33 11.83
CA LYS A 29 -14.95 14.00 11.86
C LYS A 29 -14.15 12.94 11.10
N PHE A 30 -13.30 13.35 10.15
CA PHE A 30 -12.45 12.44 9.39
C PHE A 30 -11.14 13.12 8.97
N VAL A 31 -10.03 12.41 9.05
CA VAL A 31 -8.73 12.90 8.56
C VAL A 31 -8.09 11.82 7.72
N SER A 32 -7.74 12.15 6.47
CA SER A 32 -6.90 11.30 5.63
C SER A 32 -5.68 12.08 5.20
N LEU A 33 -4.50 11.52 5.48
CA LEU A 33 -3.21 12.11 5.11
C LEU A 33 -2.45 11.14 4.20
N LEU A 34 -1.77 11.69 3.21
CA LEU A 34 -0.68 11.02 2.50
C LEU A 34 0.64 11.72 2.86
N VAL A 35 1.80 11.09 2.84
CA VAL A 35 2.10 9.67 2.69
C VAL A 35 2.34 8.97 4.04
N ALA A 36 2.31 9.73 5.14
CA ALA A 36 2.76 9.28 6.46
C ALA A 36 1.97 8.12 7.10
N PRO A 37 0.61 8.06 7.06
CA PRO A 37 -0.14 7.10 7.87
C PRO A 37 0.13 5.62 7.57
N PRO A 38 0.38 5.19 6.32
CA PRO A 38 0.77 3.81 6.06
C PRO A 38 2.14 3.39 6.61
N GLU A 39 3.04 4.32 6.98
CA GLU A 39 4.35 3.95 7.52
C GLU A 39 4.22 3.28 8.90
N PRO A 40 4.90 2.15 9.16
CA PRO A 40 4.80 1.46 10.45
C PRO A 40 5.14 2.35 11.66
N THR A 41 6.13 3.23 11.51
CA THR A 41 6.59 4.19 12.53
C THR A 41 5.55 5.27 12.86
N PHE A 42 4.49 5.43 12.07
CA PHE A 42 3.40 6.35 12.40
C PHE A 42 2.71 5.98 13.72
N ALA A 43 2.80 4.71 14.14
CA ALA A 43 2.33 4.25 15.44
C ALA A 43 2.96 4.98 16.63
N GLU A 44 4.18 5.51 16.47
CA GLU A 44 4.92 6.23 17.52
C GLU A 44 4.25 7.55 17.94
N LEU A 45 3.30 8.05 17.14
CA LEU A 45 2.47 9.21 17.48
C LEU A 45 1.46 8.93 18.61
N GLY A 46 1.25 7.66 18.96
CA GLY A 46 0.29 7.26 19.99
C GLY A 46 -1.12 7.74 19.65
N ASP A 47 -1.80 8.36 20.62
CA ASP A 47 -3.19 8.80 20.46
C ASP A 47 -3.40 9.82 19.33
N ALA A 48 -2.35 10.54 18.92
CA ALA A 48 -2.45 11.47 17.79
C ALA A 48 -2.65 10.77 16.44
N ALA A 49 -2.21 9.51 16.32
CA ALA A 49 -2.47 8.69 15.14
C ALA A 49 -3.90 8.14 15.10
N LEU A 50 -4.61 8.06 16.23
CA LEU A 50 -5.94 7.45 16.29
C LEU A 50 -6.91 8.13 15.32
N GLY A 51 -7.55 7.33 14.47
CA GLY A 51 -8.52 7.76 13.47
C GLY A 51 -7.92 8.42 12.23
N ILE A 52 -6.60 8.60 12.16
CA ILE A 52 -5.93 9.09 10.96
C ILE A 52 -5.96 7.98 9.92
N ALA A 53 -6.56 8.28 8.77
CA ALA A 53 -6.57 7.43 7.60
C ALA A 53 -5.48 7.82 6.60
N GLY A 54 -5.18 6.93 5.67
CA GLY A 54 -4.33 7.23 4.53
C GLY A 54 -4.47 6.18 3.42
N PRO A 55 -4.26 6.55 2.16
CA PRO A 55 -4.16 5.56 1.09
C PRO A 55 -2.86 4.76 1.25
N SER A 56 -2.92 3.44 1.08
CA SER A 56 -1.75 2.55 1.07
C SER A 56 -1.74 1.74 -0.22
N GLN A 57 -0.55 1.60 -0.84
CA GLN A 57 -0.37 0.77 -2.03
C GLN A 57 -0.40 -0.72 -1.67
N TRP A 58 -0.01 -1.07 -0.43
CA TRP A 58 0.04 -2.45 0.01
C TRP A 58 0.06 -2.54 1.53
N GLU A 59 -0.58 -3.56 2.06
CA GLU A 59 -0.59 -3.89 3.49
C GLU A 59 -0.42 -5.39 3.67
N PRO A 60 0.29 -5.88 4.70
CA PRO A 60 0.47 -7.32 4.92
C PRO A 60 -0.81 -8.14 4.90
N ALA A 61 -1.94 -7.54 5.30
CA ALA A 61 -3.25 -8.18 5.36
C ALA A 61 -3.95 -8.35 4.00
N VAL A 62 -3.46 -7.76 2.90
CA VAL A 62 -4.02 -8.00 1.56
C VAL A 62 -3.75 -9.43 1.11
N LYS A 63 -4.71 -10.04 0.42
CA LYS A 63 -4.72 -11.48 0.11
C LYS A 63 -4.65 -11.74 -1.39
N PHE A 64 -3.56 -11.32 -2.01
CA PHE A 64 -3.21 -11.80 -3.35
C PHE A 64 -2.52 -13.15 -3.25
N THR A 65 -3.01 -14.12 -4.03
CA THR A 65 -2.50 -15.49 -4.07
C THR A 65 -2.38 -15.97 -5.50
N GLU A 66 -1.58 -17.00 -5.73
CA GLU A 66 -1.49 -17.67 -7.03
C GLU A 66 -2.86 -18.16 -7.54
N ALA A 67 -3.70 -18.68 -6.63
CA ALA A 67 -5.06 -19.09 -6.97
C ALA A 67 -5.91 -17.90 -7.45
N SER A 68 -5.82 -16.74 -6.78
CA SER A 68 -6.53 -15.53 -7.22
C SER A 68 -6.01 -14.97 -8.55
N ALA A 69 -4.69 -15.09 -8.81
CA ALA A 69 -4.08 -14.70 -10.06
C ALA A 69 -4.57 -15.57 -11.23
N THR A 70 -4.54 -16.89 -11.02
CA THR A 70 -5.02 -17.88 -11.99
C THR A 70 -6.50 -17.65 -12.31
N ALA A 71 -7.33 -17.40 -11.30
CA ALA A 71 -8.76 -17.10 -11.48
C ALA A 71 -8.99 -15.80 -12.28
N ALA A 72 -8.06 -14.84 -12.19
CA ALA A 72 -8.07 -13.59 -12.96
C ALA A 72 -7.39 -13.71 -14.35
N GLY A 73 -6.89 -14.90 -14.71
CA GLY A 73 -6.20 -15.13 -15.99
C GLY A 73 -4.83 -14.47 -16.07
N ALA A 74 -4.18 -14.22 -14.93
CA ALA A 74 -2.86 -13.60 -14.82
C ALA A 74 -1.84 -14.59 -14.22
N ASP A 75 -0.57 -14.45 -14.59
CA ASP A 75 0.49 -15.29 -14.02
C ASP A 75 0.87 -14.78 -12.61
N TRP A 76 1.18 -15.69 -11.70
CA TRP A 76 1.73 -15.34 -10.39
C TRP A 76 3.25 -15.34 -10.42
N ILE A 77 3.88 -14.32 -9.83
CA ILE A 77 5.33 -14.29 -9.61
C ILE A 77 5.68 -13.89 -8.18
N GLY A 78 6.78 -14.44 -7.68
CA GLY A 78 7.34 -14.11 -6.38
C GLY A 78 6.73 -14.87 -5.20
N LEU A 79 6.96 -14.33 -4.01
CA LEU A 79 6.57 -14.90 -2.72
C LEU A 79 5.16 -14.48 -2.30
N SER A 80 4.62 -15.15 -1.27
CA SER A 80 3.40 -14.68 -0.60
C SER A 80 3.67 -13.42 0.23
N SER A 81 2.61 -12.68 0.58
CA SER A 81 2.70 -11.50 1.47
C SER A 81 3.34 -11.85 2.82
N ALA A 82 2.98 -13.01 3.38
CA ALA A 82 3.50 -13.48 4.67
C ALA A 82 4.99 -13.83 4.59
N ASP A 83 5.42 -14.50 3.50
CA ASP A 83 6.81 -14.86 3.28
C ASP A 83 7.67 -13.61 3.07
N PHE A 84 7.20 -12.64 2.26
CA PHE A 84 7.89 -11.37 2.08
C PHE A 84 8.09 -10.64 3.42
N VAL A 85 7.04 -10.54 4.25
CA VAL A 85 7.15 -9.91 5.58
C VAL A 85 8.16 -10.65 6.47
N SER A 86 8.14 -11.98 6.46
CA SER A 86 9.06 -12.81 7.23
C SER A 86 10.51 -12.62 6.80
N GLU A 87 10.78 -12.70 5.49
CA GLU A 87 12.13 -12.52 4.93
C GLU A 87 12.65 -11.10 5.11
N TYR A 88 11.81 -10.09 4.91
CA TYR A 88 12.18 -8.68 5.12
C TYR A 88 12.57 -8.44 6.58
N LYS A 89 11.79 -8.93 7.54
CA LYS A 89 12.12 -8.85 8.97
C LYS A 89 13.43 -9.54 9.31
N ALA A 90 13.65 -10.73 8.76
CA ALA A 90 14.89 -11.47 8.99
C ALA A 90 16.12 -10.72 8.45
N ALA A 91 15.97 -10.03 7.32
CA ALA A 91 17.05 -9.28 6.68
C ALA A 91 17.33 -7.91 7.34
N TYR A 92 16.30 -7.19 7.79
CA TYR A 92 16.40 -5.78 8.17
C TYR A 92 16.00 -5.48 9.62
N GLY A 93 15.38 -6.42 10.34
CA GLY A 93 15.00 -6.25 11.75
C GLY A 93 13.81 -5.33 11.99
N GLU A 94 13.05 -4.97 10.95
CA GLU A 94 11.90 -4.07 11.03
C GLU A 94 10.72 -4.56 10.17
N GLU A 95 9.52 -4.00 10.41
CA GLU A 95 8.35 -4.23 9.55
C GLU A 95 8.53 -3.55 8.19
N PRO A 96 8.19 -4.19 7.05
CA PRO A 96 8.23 -3.53 5.76
C PRO A 96 7.14 -2.46 5.64
N SER A 97 7.47 -1.33 5.01
CA SER A 97 6.47 -0.40 4.48
C SER A 97 6.04 -0.81 3.09
N TYR A 98 4.97 -0.20 2.56
CA TYR A 98 4.60 -0.44 1.17
C TYR A 98 5.68 0.06 0.20
N HIS A 99 6.58 0.97 0.61
CA HIS A 99 7.70 1.40 -0.22
C HIS A 99 8.72 0.27 -0.43
N SER A 100 9.10 -0.44 0.63
CA SER A 100 10.02 -1.57 0.51
C SER A 100 9.37 -2.75 -0.22
N ALA A 101 8.09 -3.02 0.05
CA ALA A 101 7.29 -4.00 -0.70
C ALA A 101 7.21 -3.68 -2.20
N GLY A 102 6.93 -2.42 -2.54
CA GLY A 102 6.86 -1.95 -3.92
C GLY A 102 8.22 -2.03 -4.63
N GLY A 103 9.31 -1.71 -3.93
CA GLY A 103 10.68 -1.87 -4.46
C GLY A 103 11.01 -3.33 -4.78
N TYR A 104 10.64 -4.26 -3.89
CA TYR A 104 10.81 -5.69 -4.13
C TYR A 104 9.96 -6.18 -5.31
N ALA A 105 8.68 -5.77 -5.38
CA ALA A 105 7.79 -6.12 -6.49
C ALA A 105 8.28 -5.58 -7.84
N ALA A 106 8.84 -4.37 -7.86
CA ALA A 106 9.47 -3.81 -9.07
C ALA A 106 10.69 -4.63 -9.51
N GLY A 107 11.51 -5.11 -8.57
CA GLY A 107 12.62 -6.02 -8.85
C GLY A 107 12.14 -7.34 -9.46
N LEU A 108 11.09 -7.96 -8.90
CA LEU A 108 10.46 -9.16 -9.45
C LEU A 108 9.95 -8.95 -10.89
N LEU A 109 9.27 -7.83 -11.13
CA LEU A 109 8.75 -7.49 -12.46
C LEU A 109 9.89 -7.36 -13.48
N LEU A 110 10.98 -6.66 -13.13
CA LEU A 110 12.12 -6.50 -14.01
C LEU A 110 12.81 -7.84 -14.29
N GLN A 111 13.00 -8.67 -13.26
CA GLN A 111 13.53 -10.02 -13.40
C GLN A 111 12.66 -10.86 -14.35
N TYR A 112 11.34 -10.86 -14.15
CA TYR A 112 10.40 -11.56 -15.01
C TYR A 112 10.51 -11.10 -16.46
N ALA A 113 10.55 -9.79 -16.70
CA ALA A 113 10.61 -9.24 -18.05
C ALA A 113 11.90 -9.64 -18.78
N ILE A 114 13.05 -9.60 -18.08
CA ILE A 114 14.34 -10.06 -18.62
C ILE A 114 14.28 -11.55 -18.98
N GLN A 115 13.74 -12.39 -18.08
CA GLN A 115 13.60 -13.83 -18.32
C GLN A 115 12.64 -14.12 -19.48
N LYS A 116 11.55 -13.37 -19.59
CA LYS A 116 10.56 -13.52 -20.67
C LYS A 116 11.11 -13.08 -22.02
N ALA A 117 11.95 -12.05 -22.04
CA ALA A 117 12.61 -11.55 -23.23
C ALA A 117 13.79 -12.44 -23.67
N ASP A 118 14.33 -13.28 -22.77
CA ASP A 118 15.57 -14.06 -22.97
C ASP A 118 16.72 -13.18 -23.49
N SER A 119 16.80 -11.95 -22.97
CA SER A 119 17.67 -10.90 -23.50
C SER A 119 17.86 -9.78 -22.48
N LEU A 120 18.96 -9.04 -22.64
CA LEU A 120 19.22 -7.77 -21.95
C LEU A 120 18.99 -6.54 -22.86
N ASP A 121 18.46 -6.77 -24.07
CA ASP A 121 18.09 -5.70 -24.97
C ASP A 121 16.86 -4.93 -24.45
N ASN A 122 16.94 -3.60 -24.47
CA ASN A 122 15.91 -2.73 -23.89
C ASN A 122 14.57 -2.85 -24.63
N ASP A 123 14.58 -2.98 -25.95
CA ASP A 123 13.34 -3.06 -26.73
C ASP A 123 12.67 -4.42 -26.51
N ALA A 124 13.46 -5.49 -26.40
CA ALA A 124 12.95 -6.81 -26.03
C ALA A 124 12.34 -6.83 -24.61
N ILE A 125 13.02 -6.24 -23.62
CA ILE A 125 12.51 -6.12 -22.24
C ILE A 125 11.25 -5.26 -22.21
N LYS A 126 11.23 -4.13 -22.94
CA LYS A 126 10.05 -3.28 -23.04
C LYS A 126 8.86 -4.05 -23.62
N ALA A 127 9.07 -4.83 -24.68
CA ALA A 127 8.01 -5.66 -25.26
C ALA A 127 7.48 -6.70 -24.26
N ALA A 128 8.35 -7.28 -23.43
CA ALA A 128 7.93 -8.18 -22.35
C ALA A 128 7.12 -7.44 -21.27
N LEU A 129 7.52 -6.22 -20.89
CA LEU A 129 6.78 -5.39 -19.94
C LEU A 129 5.40 -4.97 -20.49
N ASP A 130 5.31 -4.63 -21.77
CA ASP A 130 4.05 -4.29 -22.45
C ASP A 130 3.06 -5.47 -22.48
N ALA A 131 3.57 -6.70 -22.49
CA ALA A 131 2.79 -7.93 -22.46
C ALA A 131 2.42 -8.39 -21.03
N THR A 132 2.79 -7.63 -20.00
CA THR A 132 2.58 -8.01 -18.58
C THR A 132 1.10 -8.14 -18.26
N ASN A 133 0.71 -9.33 -17.79
CA ASN A 133 -0.55 -9.56 -17.08
C ASN A 133 -0.25 -10.47 -15.89
N LEU A 134 0.23 -9.88 -14.80
CA LEU A 134 0.80 -10.59 -13.66
C LEU A 134 0.10 -10.22 -12.36
N VAL A 135 0.28 -11.04 -11.34
CA VAL A 135 -0.03 -10.72 -9.94
C VAL A 135 1.16 -11.09 -9.07
N THR A 136 1.47 -10.22 -8.12
CA THR A 136 2.42 -10.47 -7.03
C THR A 136 1.70 -10.35 -5.70
N PHE A 137 2.38 -10.58 -4.58
CA PHE A 137 1.83 -10.24 -3.27
C PHE A 137 1.50 -8.75 -3.10
N PHE A 138 2.13 -7.87 -3.90
CA PHE A 138 1.85 -6.43 -3.92
C PHE A 138 0.57 -6.12 -4.70
N GLY A 139 0.12 -7.02 -5.57
CA GLY A 139 -1.12 -6.90 -6.34
C GLY A 139 -0.93 -7.12 -7.84
N PRO A 140 -2.01 -6.92 -8.61
CA PRO A 140 -1.99 -7.07 -10.06
C PRO A 140 -1.11 -6.02 -10.74
N LEU A 141 -0.46 -6.42 -11.82
CA LEU A 141 0.43 -5.62 -12.63
C LEU A 141 0.03 -5.75 -14.11
N ARG A 142 -0.39 -4.63 -14.70
CA ARG A 142 -0.62 -4.49 -16.13
C ARG A 142 -0.43 -3.04 -16.54
N PHE A 143 0.20 -2.80 -17.67
CA PHE A 143 0.48 -1.45 -18.13
C PHE A 143 -0.37 -1.11 -19.35
N ASP A 144 -0.77 0.15 -19.43
CA ASP A 144 -1.37 0.70 -20.64
C ASP A 144 -0.30 0.76 -21.74
N THR A 145 -0.66 0.33 -22.94
CA THR A 145 0.22 0.27 -24.11
C THR A 145 -0.18 1.26 -25.21
N THR A 146 -1.22 2.06 -24.98
CA THR A 146 -1.63 3.14 -25.88
C THR A 146 -0.59 4.25 -25.90
N ALA A 147 -0.47 4.96 -27.02
CA ALA A 147 0.55 6.00 -27.19
C ALA A 147 0.44 7.13 -26.14
N ASP A 148 -0.79 7.47 -25.71
CA ASP A 148 -1.04 8.60 -24.80
C ASP A 148 -0.82 8.25 -23.32
N SER A 149 -0.74 6.97 -22.97
CA SER A 149 -0.64 6.50 -21.58
C SER A 149 0.35 5.36 -21.39
N HIS A 150 1.26 5.17 -22.35
CA HIS A 150 2.23 4.07 -22.34
C HIS A 150 2.98 3.99 -21.00
N GLY A 151 2.92 2.83 -20.36
CA GLY A 151 3.56 2.57 -19.07
C GLY A 151 2.74 2.95 -17.84
N LEU A 152 1.52 3.50 -18.00
CA LEU A 152 0.62 3.71 -16.87
C LEU A 152 0.18 2.36 -16.28
N GLN A 153 0.33 2.18 -14.97
CA GLN A 153 -0.20 0.98 -14.29
C GLN A 153 -1.74 1.06 -14.20
N ILE A 154 -2.43 0.05 -14.72
CA ILE A 154 -3.89 0.04 -14.90
C ILE A 154 -4.61 -1.13 -14.21
N ALA A 155 -3.90 -2.01 -13.50
CA ALA A 155 -4.51 -3.14 -12.80
C ALA A 155 -4.38 -3.07 -11.26
N HIS A 156 -3.48 -2.24 -10.74
CA HIS A 156 -3.25 -2.16 -9.30
C HIS A 156 -4.41 -1.48 -8.56
N ASP A 157 -4.84 -2.11 -7.45
CA ASP A 157 -5.88 -1.59 -6.56
C ASP A 157 -5.25 -1.18 -5.22
N MET A 158 -5.55 0.03 -4.77
CA MET A 158 -5.11 0.56 -3.48
C MET A 158 -6.11 0.28 -2.37
N VAL A 159 -5.62 0.27 -1.13
CA VAL A 159 -6.44 0.21 0.07
C VAL A 159 -6.42 1.55 0.81
N VAL A 160 -7.43 1.78 1.66
CA VAL A 160 -7.39 2.84 2.66
C VAL A 160 -7.17 2.19 4.01
N VAL A 161 -6.12 2.65 4.70
CA VAL A 161 -5.85 2.26 6.07
C VAL A 161 -6.34 3.31 7.04
N GLN A 162 -6.65 2.91 8.27
CA GLN A 162 -6.90 3.80 9.39
C GLN A 162 -6.26 3.23 10.65
N TRP A 163 -5.59 4.08 11.42
CA TRP A 163 -5.10 3.72 12.74
C TRP A 163 -6.26 3.67 13.75
N GLN A 164 -6.41 2.52 14.41
CA GLN A 164 -7.51 2.23 15.33
C GLN A 164 -6.99 1.56 16.60
N LYS A 165 -7.82 1.49 17.64
CA LYS A 165 -7.52 0.74 18.86
C LYS A 165 -7.99 -0.71 18.72
N SER A 166 -7.13 -1.65 19.08
CA SER A 166 -7.48 -3.05 19.34
C SER A 166 -7.08 -3.37 20.78
N GLY A 167 -8.04 -3.26 21.71
CA GLY A 167 -7.72 -3.16 23.13
C GLY A 167 -6.91 -1.88 23.40
N ASP A 168 -5.80 -2.01 24.12
CA ASP A 168 -4.91 -0.87 24.40
C ASP A 168 -3.92 -0.56 23.27
N GLN A 169 -3.77 -1.49 22.30
CA GLN A 169 -2.81 -1.37 21.22
C GLN A 169 -3.36 -0.53 20.07
N LEU A 170 -2.48 0.30 19.50
CA LEU A 170 -2.75 1.01 18.26
C LEU A 170 -2.39 0.09 17.09
N VAL A 171 -3.35 -0.16 16.20
CA VAL A 171 -3.21 -1.06 15.05
C VAL A 171 -3.66 -0.37 13.78
N LYS A 172 -3.00 -0.69 12.66
CA LYS A 172 -3.38 -0.21 11.33
C LYS A 172 -4.39 -1.17 10.73
N GLN A 173 -5.61 -0.69 10.47
CA GLN A 173 -6.71 -1.46 9.90
C GLN A 173 -6.95 -1.05 8.44
N ILE A 174 -7.24 -2.00 7.56
CA ILE A 174 -7.78 -1.70 6.23
C ILE A 174 -9.27 -1.42 6.40
N VAL A 175 -9.71 -0.23 5.99
CA VAL A 175 -11.12 0.21 6.12
C VAL A 175 -11.83 0.32 4.77
N TRP A 176 -11.09 0.27 3.67
CA TRP A 176 -11.63 0.24 2.30
C TRP A 176 -10.64 -0.44 1.34
N PRO A 177 -11.10 -1.16 0.29
CA PRO A 177 -12.49 -1.48 -0.04
C PRO A 177 -13.14 -2.43 0.97
N LYS A 178 -14.47 -2.39 1.10
CA LYS A 178 -15.22 -3.25 2.05
C LYS A 178 -14.91 -4.74 1.91
N ALA A 179 -14.68 -5.22 0.68
CA ALA A 179 -14.39 -6.62 0.41
C ALA A 179 -13.05 -7.09 1.02
N GLY A 180 -12.12 -6.17 1.29
CA GLY A 180 -10.82 -6.43 1.92
C GLY A 180 -10.64 -5.74 3.29
N ALA A 181 -11.72 -5.19 3.86
CA ALA A 181 -11.63 -4.46 5.11
C ALA A 181 -11.40 -5.40 6.30
N THR A 182 -10.50 -4.99 7.19
CA THR A 182 -10.22 -5.68 8.46
C THR A 182 -10.97 -5.06 9.64
N ALA A 183 -11.47 -3.83 9.48
CA ALA A 183 -12.38 -3.17 10.40
C ALA A 183 -13.24 -2.12 9.66
N ASP A 184 -14.34 -1.69 10.29
CA ASP A 184 -15.08 -0.50 9.83
C ASP A 184 -14.26 0.78 10.07
N ALA A 185 -14.47 1.79 9.23
CA ALA A 185 -13.88 3.10 9.47
C ALA A 185 -14.48 3.74 10.74
N VAL A 186 -13.62 4.28 11.60
CA VAL A 186 -14.03 5.13 12.72
C VAL A 186 -14.49 6.47 12.17
N TYR A 187 -15.81 6.70 12.19
CA TYR A 187 -16.46 7.94 11.81
C TYR A 187 -17.79 8.11 12.60
N PRO A 188 -18.07 9.30 13.17
CA PRO A 188 -17.18 10.45 13.26
C PRO A 188 -16.03 10.17 14.24
N LEU A 189 -14.86 10.74 13.94
CA LEU A 189 -13.73 10.73 14.86
C LEU A 189 -14.08 11.55 16.12
N ALA A 190 -14.02 10.91 17.28
CA ALA A 190 -14.33 11.54 18.56
C ALA A 190 -13.04 12.14 19.17
N ARG A 191 -12.80 13.44 18.94
CA ARG A 191 -11.77 14.24 19.62
C ARG A 191 -12.04 15.73 19.56
#